data_AF-A0A7X9JFX2-F1
#
_entry.id   AF-A0A7X9JFX2-F1
#
_cell.length_a   1.000
_cell.length_b   1.000
_cell.length_c   1.000
_cell.angle_alpha   90.00
_cell.angle_beta   90.00
_cell.angle_gamma   90.00
#
_symmetry.space_group_name_H-M   'P 1'
#
loop_
_entity.id
_entity.type
_entity.pdbx_description
1 polymer ?
#
loop_
_entity_poly.entity_id
_entity_poly.type
_entity_poly.pdbx_seq_one_letter_code
_entity_poly.pdbx_strand_id
1 'polypeptide(L)'
;MDLKDAANSGKSRDSRFLKKILTDAEIEYVTHADHPDSALWLLWACKETAYKVIKKILPDSPFLPGRWPVVFTTLRSMDGEGKVGIAEKDGVYVRCFSRAGYVHCIGSDCSELLNNLTWKVDFLPEDGNLDASRYLRYCLRQELARHYSLNIHRITIDRKKQNGELYPPYVYVDGRQTDTEISLSHDGRFVAYAFGSTAQRK
;
A
#
# COMPACT_ATOMS: atom_id res chain seq x y z
N MET A 1 -3.47 7.50 0.80
CA MET A 1 -4.45 8.21 1.63
C MET A 1 -4.51 9.64 1.15
N ASP A 2 -5.69 10.12 0.74
CA ASP A 2 -5.96 11.51 0.39
C ASP A 2 -6.16 12.32 1.67
N LEU A 3 -5.23 13.23 1.96
CA LEU A 3 -5.30 14.06 3.16
C LEU A 3 -6.34 15.18 3.05
N LYS A 4 -6.90 15.42 1.86
CA LYS A 4 -7.92 16.45 1.62
C LYS A 4 -9.33 15.87 1.52
N ASP A 5 -9.49 14.56 1.60
CA ASP A 5 -10.80 13.94 1.66
C ASP A 5 -11.47 14.24 3.02
N ALA A 6 -12.72 14.68 2.99
CA ALA A 6 -13.49 15.00 4.18
C ALA A 6 -13.62 13.82 5.14
N ALA A 7 -13.67 12.58 4.62
CA ALA A 7 -13.74 11.36 5.44
C ALA A 7 -12.47 11.13 6.27
N ASN A 8 -11.35 11.71 5.84
CA ASN A 8 -10.04 11.55 6.47
C ASN A 8 -9.72 12.67 7.49
N SER A 9 -10.49 13.77 7.48
CA SER A 9 -10.31 14.89 8.40
C SER A 9 -10.91 14.62 9.78
N GLY A 10 -10.20 15.00 10.84
CA GLY A 10 -10.63 14.92 12.24
C GLY A 10 -10.63 13.52 12.84
N LYS A 11 -10.22 12.49 12.09
CA LYS A 11 -10.21 11.09 12.56
C LYS A 11 -9.23 10.83 13.69
N SER A 12 -8.18 11.65 13.81
CA SER A 12 -7.26 11.62 14.95
C SER A 12 -7.92 11.92 16.29
N ARG A 13 -9.14 12.48 16.32
CA ARG A 13 -9.88 12.81 17.55
C ARG A 13 -10.82 11.69 18.01
N ASP A 14 -11.04 10.67 17.18
CA ASP A 14 -11.89 9.54 17.53
C ASP A 14 -11.09 8.46 18.27
N SER A 15 -11.14 8.51 19.60
CA SER A 15 -10.40 7.58 20.46
C SER A 15 -10.79 6.11 20.26
N ARG A 16 -12.04 5.81 19.88
CA ARG A 16 -12.47 4.42 19.60
C ARG A 16 -11.85 3.93 18.30
N PHE A 17 -11.82 4.80 17.29
CA PHE A 17 -11.16 4.51 16.03
C PHE A 17 -9.66 4.29 16.23
N LEU A 18 -8.98 5.20 16.94
CA LEU A 18 -7.55 5.07 17.23
C LEU A 18 -7.20 3.76 17.92
N LYS A 19 -7.90 3.39 19.00
CA LYS A 19 -7.69 2.14 19.74
C LYS A 19 -7.90 0.87 18.91
N LYS A 20 -8.67 0.96 17.82
CA LYS A 20 -8.91 -0.17 16.92
C LYS A 20 -7.71 -0.42 15.99
N ILE A 21 -6.99 0.62 15.59
CA ILE A 21 -6.01 0.55 14.50
C ILE A 21 -4.58 0.86 14.91
N LEU A 22 -4.38 1.57 16.01
CA LEU A 22 -3.07 1.97 16.53
C LEU A 22 -2.70 1.22 17.81
N THR A 23 -1.42 1.12 18.09
CA THR A 23 -0.88 0.75 19.40
C THR A 23 -0.92 1.94 20.36
N ASP A 24 -0.77 1.72 21.66
CA ASP A 24 -0.79 2.82 22.64
C ASP A 24 0.33 3.85 22.38
N ALA A 25 1.54 3.39 22.02
CA ALA A 25 2.66 4.27 21.66
C ALA A 25 2.38 5.10 20.38
N GLU A 26 1.68 4.51 19.41
CA GLU A 26 1.27 5.21 18.19
C GLU A 26 0.15 6.23 18.46
N ILE A 27 -0.77 5.93 19.37
CA ILE A 27 -1.81 6.88 19.81
C ILE A 27 -1.16 8.09 20.47
N GLU A 28 -0.17 7.86 21.34
CA GLU A 28 0.60 8.92 21.98
C GLU A 28 1.30 9.79 20.93
N TYR A 29 1.98 9.17 19.95
CA TYR A 29 2.62 9.87 18.84
C TYR A 29 1.63 10.73 18.04
N VAL A 30 0.46 10.18 17.65
CA VAL A 30 -0.56 10.91 16.90
C VAL A 30 -1.12 12.09 17.71
N THR A 31 -1.33 11.91 19.01
CA THR A 31 -1.92 12.93 19.89
C THR A 31 -1.00 14.13 20.07
N HIS A 32 0.32 13.92 20.06
CA HIS A 32 1.33 14.96 20.26
C HIS A 32 1.92 15.51 18.96
N ALA A 33 1.50 15.03 17.79
CA ALA A 33 1.98 15.51 16.51
C ALA A 33 1.42 16.91 16.19
N ASP A 34 2.22 17.74 15.51
CA ASP A 34 1.76 19.04 14.98
C ASP A 34 0.58 18.91 14.01
N HIS A 35 0.54 17.79 13.29
CA HIS A 35 -0.51 17.44 12.32
C HIS A 35 -1.08 16.04 12.60
N PRO A 36 -1.96 15.87 13.61
CA PRO A 36 -2.43 14.56 14.07
C PRO A 36 -3.08 13.69 12.99
N ASP A 37 -3.91 14.25 12.10
CA ASP A 37 -4.52 13.46 11.03
C ASP A 37 -3.47 12.96 10.03
N SER A 38 -2.46 13.78 9.72
CA SER A 38 -1.38 13.35 8.82
C SER A 38 -0.53 12.25 9.45
N ALA A 39 -0.23 12.37 10.75
CA ALA A 39 0.47 11.33 11.52
C ALA A 39 -0.32 10.02 11.58
N LEU A 40 -1.63 10.09 11.82
CA LEU A 40 -2.54 8.94 11.78
C LEU A 40 -2.51 8.24 10.42
N TRP A 41 -2.68 8.99 9.34
CA TRP A 41 -2.74 8.41 8.00
C TRP A 41 -1.40 7.89 7.50
N LEU A 42 -0.29 8.43 8.02
CA LEU A 42 1.05 7.87 7.83
C LEU A 42 1.14 6.45 8.40
N LEU A 43 0.80 6.27 9.67
CA LEU A 43 0.83 4.98 10.35
C LEU A 43 -0.14 3.99 9.70
N TRP A 44 -1.36 4.44 9.38
CA TRP A 44 -2.34 3.62 8.69
C TRP A 44 -1.85 3.12 7.33
N ALA A 45 -1.24 4.00 6.53
CA ALA A 45 -0.67 3.61 5.23
C ALA A 45 0.42 2.55 5.38
N CYS A 46 1.28 2.64 6.40
CA CYS A 46 2.27 1.62 6.70
C CYS A 46 1.62 0.27 7.04
N LYS A 47 0.58 0.25 7.89
CA LYS A 47 -0.11 -0.98 8.30
C LYS A 47 -0.88 -1.65 7.17
N GLU A 48 -1.60 -0.87 6.36
CA GLU A 48 -2.26 -1.36 5.15
C GLU A 48 -1.25 -1.95 4.15
N THR A 49 -0.08 -1.31 4.03
CA THR A 49 1.01 -1.82 3.17
C THR A 49 1.53 -3.15 3.69
N ALA A 50 1.79 -3.25 5.00
CA ALA A 50 2.22 -4.49 5.62
C ALA A 50 1.17 -5.60 5.44
N TYR A 51 -0.11 -5.28 5.58
CA TYR A 51 -1.18 -6.25 5.39
C TYR A 51 -1.20 -6.82 3.98
N LYS A 52 -1.03 -5.98 2.96
CA LYS A 52 -0.98 -6.43 1.56
C LYS A 52 0.22 -7.33 1.28
N VAL A 53 1.36 -7.08 1.91
CA VAL A 53 2.55 -7.96 1.83
C VAL A 53 2.24 -9.29 2.52
N ILE A 54 1.77 -9.25 3.78
CA ILE A 54 1.48 -10.46 4.55
C ILE A 54 0.40 -11.32 3.91
N LYS A 55 -0.66 -10.74 3.32
CA LYS A 55 -1.69 -11.51 2.62
C LYS A 55 -1.19 -12.29 1.41
N LYS A 56 -0.06 -11.91 0.81
CA LYS A 56 0.57 -12.69 -0.27
C LYS A 56 1.37 -13.88 0.26
N ILE A 57 1.95 -13.75 1.45
CA ILE A 57 2.79 -14.77 2.09
C ILE A 57 1.93 -15.76 2.89
N LEU A 58 0.94 -15.24 3.62
CA LEU A 58 0.02 -15.95 4.49
C LEU A 58 -1.42 -15.51 4.17
N PRO A 59 -2.07 -16.13 3.18
CA PRO A 59 -3.41 -15.74 2.73
C PRO A 59 -4.47 -15.74 3.82
N ASP A 60 -4.34 -16.57 4.85
CA ASP A 60 -5.32 -16.69 5.95
C ASP A 60 -5.04 -15.72 7.11
N SER A 61 -3.97 -14.91 7.04
CA SER A 61 -3.61 -14.01 8.13
C SER A 61 -4.68 -12.94 8.37
N PRO A 62 -5.19 -12.74 9.60
CA PRO A 62 -6.14 -11.70 9.91
C PRO A 62 -5.46 -10.33 9.93
N PHE A 63 -6.19 -9.27 9.53
CA PHE A 63 -5.69 -7.91 9.69
C PHE A 63 -5.96 -7.41 11.12
N LEU A 64 -4.91 -7.39 11.95
CA LEU A 64 -4.97 -6.92 13.34
C LEU A 64 -4.09 -5.68 13.54
N PRO A 65 -4.43 -4.53 12.93
CA PRO A 65 -3.55 -3.37 12.86
C PRO A 65 -3.13 -2.86 14.25
N GLY A 66 -4.01 -2.87 15.25
CA GLY A 66 -3.66 -2.48 16.63
C GLY A 66 -2.60 -3.35 17.31
N ARG A 67 -2.20 -4.49 16.72
CA ARG A 67 -1.10 -5.34 17.20
C ARG A 67 0.18 -5.22 16.39
N TRP A 68 0.18 -4.39 15.35
CA TRP A 68 1.28 -4.29 14.39
C TRP A 68 1.97 -2.95 14.56
N PRO A 69 3.02 -2.84 15.40
CA PRO A 69 3.69 -1.58 15.66
C PRO A 69 4.47 -1.12 14.43
N VAL A 70 4.39 0.17 14.10
CA VAL A 70 5.24 0.82 13.11
C VAL A 70 6.45 1.42 13.82
N VAL A 71 7.66 1.04 13.39
CA VAL A 71 8.92 1.57 13.91
C VAL A 71 9.69 2.22 12.78
N PHE A 72 9.90 3.53 12.85
CA PHE A 72 10.70 4.26 11.86
C PHE A 72 12.18 4.23 12.25
N THR A 73 13.02 3.84 11.30
CA THR A 73 14.49 3.97 11.39
C THR A 73 14.92 5.37 10.98
N THR A 74 14.19 6.00 10.06
CA THR A 74 14.39 7.40 9.70
C THR A 74 13.02 8.01 9.42
N LEU A 75 12.80 9.21 9.95
CA LEU A 75 11.59 10.00 9.69
C LEU A 75 11.99 11.47 9.56
N ARG A 76 11.78 12.04 8.38
CA ARG A 76 12.10 13.44 8.07
C ARG A 76 10.91 14.07 7.39
N SER A 77 10.29 15.06 8.03
CA SER A 77 9.13 15.78 7.47
C SER A 77 8.01 14.84 6.98
N MET A 78 7.76 13.76 7.74
CA MET A 78 6.80 12.69 7.42
C MET A 78 7.13 11.80 6.19
N ASP A 79 8.30 11.94 5.58
CA ASP A 79 8.89 10.90 4.74
C ASP A 79 9.72 9.99 5.63
N GLY A 80 9.55 8.67 5.50
CA GLY A 80 10.16 7.75 6.45
C GLY A 80 10.47 6.38 5.87
N GLU A 81 11.45 5.75 6.50
CA GLU A 81 11.80 4.34 6.31
C GLU A 81 11.73 3.63 7.64
N GLY A 82 11.24 2.40 7.62
CA GLY A 82 11.05 1.66 8.83
C GLY A 82 10.48 0.27 8.59
N LYS A 83 9.83 -0.23 9.62
CA LYS A 83 9.35 -1.60 9.67
C LYS A 83 8.03 -1.67 10.41
N VAL A 84 7.11 -2.49 9.91
CA VAL A 84 5.90 -2.88 10.61
C VAL A 84 6.14 -4.24 11.26
N GLY A 85 6.02 -4.30 12.58
CA GLY A 85 6.13 -5.54 13.34
C GLY A 85 4.93 -6.44 13.08
N ILE A 86 5.20 -7.70 12.77
CA ILE A 86 4.20 -8.76 12.61
C ILE A 86 4.63 -9.89 13.53
N ALA A 87 3.73 -10.35 14.41
CA ALA A 87 4.04 -11.43 15.34
C ALA A 87 4.58 -12.65 14.58
N GLU A 88 5.62 -13.30 15.13
CA GLU A 88 6.22 -14.53 14.59
C GLU A 88 6.90 -14.37 13.21
N LYS A 89 7.17 -13.13 12.78
CA LYS A 89 7.88 -12.81 11.54
C LYS A 89 8.90 -11.71 11.75
N ASP A 90 9.86 -11.63 10.83
CA ASP A 90 10.77 -10.50 10.71
C ASP A 90 10.07 -9.26 10.14
N GLY A 91 8.79 -9.02 10.42
CA GLY A 91 8.03 -7.83 10.00
C GLY A 91 7.99 -7.55 8.50
N VAL A 92 7.58 -6.33 8.13
CA VAL A 92 7.55 -5.83 6.75
C VAL A 92 8.30 -4.51 6.69
N TYR A 93 9.30 -4.40 5.82
CA TYR A 93 9.99 -3.14 5.54
C TYR A 93 9.04 -2.19 4.80
N VAL A 94 9.04 -0.93 5.21
CA VAL A 94 8.17 0.09 4.61
C VAL A 94 8.95 1.37 4.33
N ARG A 95 8.55 2.04 3.25
CA ARG A 95 8.95 3.40 2.92
C ARG A 95 7.70 4.22 2.66
N CYS A 96 7.54 5.32 3.40
CA CYS A 96 6.41 6.21 3.32
C CYS A 96 6.80 7.59 2.82
N PHE A 97 5.86 8.23 2.15
CA PHE A 97 6.01 9.52 1.49
C PHE A 97 4.79 10.37 1.83
N SER A 98 5.04 11.52 2.44
CA SER A 98 4.03 12.54 2.69
C SER A 98 4.20 13.68 1.68
N ARG A 99 3.11 14.05 1.03
CA ARG A 99 3.05 15.17 0.08
C ARG A 99 1.88 16.07 0.50
N ALA A 100 1.82 17.28 -0.05
CA ALA A 100 0.86 18.32 0.34
C ALA A 100 -0.64 17.96 0.20
N GLY A 101 -0.98 16.76 -0.28
CA GLY A 101 -2.36 16.27 -0.32
C GLY A 101 -2.53 14.77 -0.14
N TYR A 102 -1.45 14.00 0.05
CA TYR A 102 -1.57 12.55 0.22
C TYR A 102 -0.41 11.95 0.99
N VAL A 103 -0.68 10.78 1.58
CA VAL A 103 0.33 9.83 2.04
C VAL A 103 0.34 8.62 1.13
N HIS A 104 1.54 8.19 0.73
CA HIS A 104 1.80 6.94 0.04
C HIS A 104 2.78 6.08 0.83
N CYS A 105 2.63 4.76 0.77
CA CYS A 105 3.55 3.83 1.39
C CYS A 105 3.76 2.63 0.46
N ILE A 106 5.01 2.21 0.32
CA ILE A 106 5.42 0.97 -0.32
C ILE A 106 6.06 0.06 0.72
N GLY A 107 6.08 -1.25 0.47
CA GLY A 107 6.64 -2.20 1.42
C GLY A 107 6.92 -3.56 0.83
N SER A 108 7.81 -4.29 1.49
CA SER A 108 8.20 -5.65 1.16
C SER A 108 8.71 -6.38 2.40
N ASP A 109 8.58 -7.69 2.41
CA ASP A 109 9.21 -8.60 3.36
C ASP A 109 10.74 -8.74 3.14
N CYS A 110 11.27 -8.19 2.04
CA CYS A 110 12.68 -8.17 1.69
C CYS A 110 13.15 -6.72 1.43
N SER A 111 14.22 -6.29 2.09
CA SER A 111 14.71 -4.91 2.00
C SER A 111 15.29 -4.57 0.63
N GLU A 112 15.90 -5.55 -0.02
CA GLU A 112 16.47 -5.46 -1.36
C GLU A 112 15.36 -5.28 -2.40
N LEU A 113 14.28 -6.06 -2.29
CA LEU A 113 13.12 -5.93 -3.14
C LEU A 113 12.45 -4.57 -2.97
N LEU A 114 12.32 -4.07 -1.72
CA LEU A 114 11.80 -2.73 -1.44
C LEU A 114 12.56 -1.63 -2.19
N ASN A 115 13.88 -1.76 -2.31
CA ASN A 115 14.72 -0.79 -3.02
C ASN A 115 14.56 -0.85 -4.54
N ASN A 116 14.13 -1.99 -5.07
CA ASN A 116 13.94 -2.19 -6.52
C ASN A 116 12.49 -2.06 -6.98
N LEU A 117 11.55 -1.76 -6.07
CA LEU A 117 10.15 -1.55 -6.44
C LEU A 117 10.00 -0.35 -7.37
N THR A 118 9.29 -0.56 -8.48
CA THR A 118 8.76 0.54 -9.28
C THR A 118 7.37 0.89 -8.75
N TRP A 119 7.12 2.17 -8.51
CA TRP A 119 5.83 2.64 -8.00
C TRP A 119 5.48 4.00 -8.58
N LYS A 120 4.18 4.31 -8.57
CA LYS A 120 3.66 5.61 -9.00
C LYS A 120 2.40 5.95 -8.22
N VAL A 121 2.24 7.24 -7.94
CA VAL A 121 0.96 7.84 -7.51
C VAL A 121 0.50 8.76 -8.64
N ASP A 122 -0.79 8.68 -8.97
CA ASP A 122 -1.42 9.50 -10.00
C ASP A 122 -2.79 9.99 -9.52
N PHE A 123 -3.41 10.87 -10.28
CA PHE A 123 -4.76 11.35 -10.04
C PHE A 123 -5.77 10.55 -10.86
N LEU A 124 -6.96 10.36 -10.28
CA LEU A 124 -8.13 9.98 -11.06
C LEU A 124 -8.51 11.15 -11.97
N PRO A 125 -8.81 10.88 -13.26
CA PRO A 125 -9.37 11.90 -14.13
C PRO A 125 -10.68 12.45 -13.55
N GLU A 126 -10.94 13.74 -13.76
CA GLU A 126 -12.14 14.42 -13.23
C GLU A 126 -13.45 13.95 -13.89
N ASP A 127 -13.37 13.16 -14.98
CA ASP A 127 -14.52 12.50 -15.59
C ASP A 127 -15.12 11.47 -14.61
N GLY A 128 -16.11 11.92 -13.84
CA GLY A 128 -16.73 11.25 -12.69
C GLY A 128 -17.41 9.90 -12.95
N ASN A 129 -17.22 9.29 -14.12
CA ASN A 129 -17.70 7.95 -14.48
C ASN A 129 -16.58 6.91 -14.61
N LEU A 130 -15.32 7.28 -14.41
CA LEU A 130 -14.21 6.33 -14.46
C LEU A 130 -14.12 5.53 -13.15
N ASP A 131 -14.40 4.23 -13.24
CA ASP A 131 -14.11 3.26 -12.17
C ASP A 131 -12.61 3.27 -11.85
N ALA A 132 -12.25 3.69 -10.62
CA ALA A 132 -10.86 3.82 -10.18
C ALA A 132 -10.08 2.51 -10.33
N SER A 133 -10.76 1.38 -10.14
CA SER A 133 -10.20 0.04 -10.30
C SER A 133 -9.81 -0.27 -11.75
N ARG A 134 -10.64 0.11 -12.72
CA ARG A 134 -10.37 -0.05 -14.16
C ARG A 134 -9.26 0.87 -14.61
N TYR A 135 -9.32 2.15 -14.23
CA TYR A 135 -8.30 3.13 -14.58
C TYR A 135 -6.92 2.71 -14.05
N LEU A 136 -6.83 2.35 -12.77
CA LEU A 136 -5.59 1.93 -12.15
C LEU A 136 -4.98 0.67 -12.80
N ARG A 137 -5.82 -0.31 -13.16
CA ARG A 137 -5.35 -1.49 -13.91
C ARG A 137 -4.84 -1.12 -15.30
N TYR A 138 -5.47 -0.18 -15.99
CA TYR A 138 -4.99 0.32 -17.27
C TYR A 138 -3.63 1.02 -17.13
N CYS A 139 -3.48 1.93 -16.17
CA CYS A 139 -2.21 2.62 -15.90
C CYS A 139 -1.09 1.63 -15.59
N LEU A 140 -1.34 0.64 -14.71
CA LEU A 140 -0.33 -0.37 -14.39
C LEU A 140 0.00 -1.25 -15.60
N ARG A 141 -0.98 -1.65 -16.42
CA ARG A 141 -0.71 -2.41 -17.65
C ARG A 141 0.16 -1.64 -18.65
N GLN A 142 -0.07 -0.34 -18.80
CA GLN A 142 0.76 0.54 -19.63
C GLN A 142 2.20 0.58 -19.11
N GLU A 143 2.38 0.72 -17.79
CA GLU A 143 3.70 0.76 -17.18
C GLU A 143 4.42 -0.59 -17.30
N LEU A 144 3.73 -1.71 -17.09
CA LEU A 144 4.29 -3.06 -17.28
C LEU A 144 4.66 -3.31 -18.76
N ALA A 145 3.82 -2.88 -19.70
CA ALA A 145 4.10 -2.99 -21.13
C ALA A 145 5.38 -2.24 -21.51
N ARG A 146 5.54 -1.01 -21.00
CA ARG A 146 6.76 -0.21 -21.17
C ARG A 146 7.97 -0.87 -20.50
N HIS A 147 7.82 -1.33 -19.26
CA HIS A 147 8.90 -1.91 -18.46
C HIS A 147 9.45 -3.21 -19.07
N TYR A 148 8.58 -4.10 -19.52
CA TYR A 148 8.95 -5.39 -20.12
C TYR A 148 9.07 -5.35 -21.65
N SER A 149 8.90 -4.18 -22.28
CA SER A 149 8.88 -4.03 -23.74
C SER A 149 7.90 -4.99 -24.43
N LEU A 150 6.68 -5.10 -23.88
CA LEU A 150 5.61 -5.97 -24.36
C LEU A 150 4.46 -5.14 -24.95
N ASN A 151 3.65 -5.77 -25.80
CA ASN A 151 2.37 -5.20 -26.20
C ASN A 151 1.38 -5.27 -25.03
N ILE A 152 0.72 -4.15 -24.70
CA ILE A 152 -0.26 -4.06 -23.61
C ILE A 152 -1.39 -5.11 -23.70
N HIS A 153 -1.79 -5.52 -24.90
CA HIS A 153 -2.85 -6.51 -25.11
C HIS A 153 -2.46 -7.91 -24.63
N ARG A 154 -1.16 -8.19 -24.49
CA ARG A 154 -0.65 -9.46 -23.94
C ARG A 154 -0.74 -9.52 -22.41
N ILE A 155 -0.89 -8.37 -21.75
CA ILE A 155 -0.85 -8.25 -20.29
C ILE A 155 -2.28 -8.21 -19.74
N THR A 156 -2.61 -9.08 -18.79
CA THR A 156 -3.84 -8.99 -17.99
C THR A 156 -3.53 -8.93 -16.50
N ILE A 157 -4.46 -8.36 -15.72
CA ILE A 157 -4.35 -8.22 -14.28
C ILE A 157 -5.63 -8.72 -13.65
N ASP A 158 -5.57 -9.92 -13.09
CA ASP A 158 -6.74 -10.66 -12.62
C ASP A 158 -6.58 -11.13 -11.19
N ARG A 159 -7.71 -11.21 -10.48
CA ARG A 159 -7.77 -11.76 -9.11
C ARG A 159 -8.32 -13.18 -9.21
N LYS A 160 -7.65 -14.12 -8.54
CA LYS A 160 -8.23 -15.45 -8.34
C LYS A 160 -9.30 -15.35 -7.26
N LYS A 161 -10.40 -16.08 -7.46
CA LYS A 161 -11.45 -16.27 -6.44
C LYS A 161 -11.38 -17.70 -5.97
N GLN A 162 -11.20 -17.92 -4.68
CA GLN A 162 -11.18 -19.25 -4.07
C GLN A 162 -11.96 -19.18 -2.76
N ASN A 163 -12.87 -20.15 -2.56
CA ASN A 163 -13.76 -20.22 -1.40
C ASN A 163 -14.57 -18.93 -1.13
N GLY A 164 -14.93 -18.19 -2.18
CA GLY A 164 -15.66 -16.92 -2.05
C GLY A 164 -14.77 -15.70 -1.82
N GLU A 165 -13.52 -15.89 -1.41
CA GLU A 165 -12.56 -14.81 -1.16
C GLU A 165 -11.78 -14.42 -2.42
N LEU A 166 -11.52 -13.12 -2.54
CA LEU A 166 -10.73 -12.58 -3.64
C LEU A 166 -9.28 -12.41 -3.21
N TYR A 167 -8.39 -13.15 -3.85
CA TYR A 167 -6.96 -13.08 -3.61
C TYR A 167 -6.36 -11.77 -4.15
N PRO A 168 -5.13 -11.40 -3.77
CA PRO A 168 -4.41 -10.31 -4.41
C PRO A 168 -4.38 -10.45 -5.94
N PRO A 169 -4.31 -9.35 -6.70
CA PRO A 169 -4.24 -9.41 -8.15
C PRO A 169 -2.87 -9.93 -8.63
N TYR A 170 -2.89 -10.68 -9.72
CA TYR A 170 -1.70 -11.25 -10.37
C TYR A 170 -1.56 -10.71 -11.80
N VAL A 171 -0.32 -10.63 -12.28
CA VAL A 171 0.00 -10.24 -13.66
C VAL A 171 0.17 -11.49 -14.51
N TYR A 172 -0.51 -11.51 -15.66
CA TYR A 172 -0.39 -12.57 -16.67
C TYR A 172 0.11 -11.99 -17.98
N VAL A 173 0.94 -12.76 -18.69
CA VAL A 173 1.37 -12.49 -20.07
C VAL A 173 0.95 -13.67 -20.93
N ASP A 174 0.13 -13.42 -21.95
CA ASP A 174 -0.47 -14.45 -22.81
C ASP A 174 -1.15 -15.59 -22.02
N GLY A 175 -1.85 -15.23 -20.94
CA GLY A 175 -2.54 -16.16 -20.07
C GLY A 175 -1.66 -16.92 -19.07
N ARG A 176 -0.34 -16.73 -19.08
CA ARG A 176 0.58 -17.33 -18.11
C ARG A 176 0.90 -16.36 -16.98
N GLN A 177 0.75 -16.82 -15.73
CA GLN A 177 1.09 -16.01 -14.57
C GLN A 177 2.60 -15.73 -14.55
N THR A 178 2.96 -14.49 -14.26
CA THR A 178 4.36 -14.03 -14.14
C THR A 178 4.85 -14.07 -12.68
N ASP A 179 6.15 -13.81 -12.50
CA ASP A 179 6.81 -13.56 -11.22
C ASP A 179 6.68 -12.09 -10.74
N THR A 180 5.94 -11.26 -11.50
CA THR A 180 5.71 -9.86 -11.15
C THR A 180 4.66 -9.76 -10.05
N GLU A 181 5.07 -9.29 -8.88
CA GLU A 181 4.18 -8.94 -7.80
C GLU A 181 3.71 -7.50 -7.95
N ILE A 182 2.42 -7.28 -7.72
CA ILE A 182 1.81 -5.94 -7.81
C ILE A 182 1.02 -5.59 -6.56
N SER A 183 0.89 -4.30 -6.28
CA SER A 183 0.00 -3.77 -5.26
C SER A 183 -0.74 -2.58 -5.86
N LEU A 184 -2.04 -2.52 -5.60
CA LEU A 184 -2.93 -1.47 -6.08
C LEU A 184 -3.60 -0.78 -4.88
N SER A 185 -3.72 0.54 -4.93
CA SER A 185 -4.49 1.32 -3.98
C SER A 185 -5.15 2.52 -4.64
N HIS A 186 -6.27 2.96 -4.08
CA HIS A 186 -6.89 4.23 -4.39
C HIS A 186 -7.51 4.78 -3.10
N ASP A 187 -7.58 6.09 -2.98
CA ASP A 187 -8.23 6.79 -1.88
C ASP A 187 -8.54 8.22 -2.34
N GLY A 188 -9.78 8.66 -2.19
CA GLY A 188 -10.26 9.92 -2.77
C GLY A 188 -9.92 10.01 -4.27
N ARG A 189 -9.25 11.10 -4.65
CA ARG A 189 -8.82 11.34 -6.05
C ARG A 189 -7.48 10.70 -6.42
N PHE A 190 -6.81 10.01 -5.50
CA PHE A 190 -5.50 9.44 -5.75
C PHE A 190 -5.60 7.95 -6.09
N VAL A 191 -4.83 7.53 -7.08
CA VAL A 191 -4.57 6.13 -7.41
C VAL A 191 -3.09 5.85 -7.32
N ALA A 192 -2.71 4.64 -6.93
CA ALA A 192 -1.33 4.25 -6.85
C ALA A 192 -1.13 2.77 -7.15
N TYR A 193 0.03 2.47 -7.72
CA TYR A 193 0.51 1.11 -7.90
C TYR A 193 1.96 0.98 -7.49
N ALA A 194 2.35 -0.24 -7.12
CA ALA A 194 3.72 -0.67 -6.98
C ALA A 194 3.89 -2.04 -7.60
N PHE A 195 5.05 -2.32 -8.21
CA PHE A 195 5.40 -3.63 -8.73
C PHE A 195 6.90 -3.92 -8.62
N GLY A 196 7.21 -5.22 -8.58
CA GLY A 196 8.57 -5.75 -8.56
C GLY A 196 8.59 -7.23 -8.93
N SER A 197 9.75 -7.75 -9.32
CA SER A 197 9.92 -9.17 -9.65
C SER A 197 10.40 -9.95 -8.44
N THR A 198 9.76 -11.09 -8.16
CA THR A 198 10.19 -11.99 -7.08
C THR A 198 11.42 -12.81 -7.46
N ALA A 199 11.81 -12.88 -8.73
CA ALA A 199 13.10 -13.47 -9.13
C ALA A 199 14.32 -12.73 -8.53
N GLN A 200 14.10 -11.53 -7.97
CA GLN A 200 15.12 -10.76 -7.26
C GLN A 200 15.25 -11.14 -5.76
N ARG A 201 14.37 -11.98 -5.22
CA ARG A 201 14.51 -12.54 -3.87
C ARG A 201 15.60 -13.62 -3.89
N LYS A 202 16.85 -13.24 -3.58
CA LYS A 202 17.95 -14.19 -3.39
C LYS A 202 18.02 -14.69 -1.95
#